data_AF-A0A914AKZ4-F1
#
_entry.id   AF-A0A914AKZ4-F1
#
_cell.length_a   1.000
_cell.length_b   1.000
_cell.length_c   1.000
_cell.angle_alpha   90.00
_cell.angle_beta   90.00
_cell.angle_gamma   90.00
#
_symmetry.space_group_name_H-M   'P 1'
#
loop_
_entity.id
_entity.type
_entity.pdbx_description
1 polymer ?
#
loop_
_entity_poly.entity_id
_entity_poly.type
_entity_poly.pdbx_seq_one_letter_code
_entity_poly.pdbx_strand_id
1 'polypeptide(L)'
;MYLDDWIIIAQSQTAASAALNLTWRLAADLGFIINAEKSHPHPSQFPIFLGASLDLQKGLVRPTEERIVNLQQCVSLFLPTTMAPAQAWLRLLGLMASMVDVVNFCRLRMRPIQLHLLSFYRPSRHHIRHLVPTTPWLIPHLRWWLDNANLTEGRAFRNPKPSVTITTDASLFGWGATLHPRQVAGRWGPEECSKHINVLEMLAVINALQRFQTSVTNQVVNIRCDNATVVAYINRQGGTRSAQLCALTWNLFHWCMSHRVSLVATHLPGEENVTADALSRGWVVPTEWTLRPQVVQSLFLLIDRPHVDLFASRNNHQLPVYCARHNDPCAWQTDALAIRWDRLLAYAFPPFSLIPRVLAKVEQEDCKILLIAPFWPRQPWFPRLTKLLVHRPVILPQRADILFQPSSGFLHPAPEDLHLTCWVLSRNPSARRAFLNELRPLQPAADGNLQGKFTTVDYTIFTNVVEPGLCVPPILL
;
A
#
# COMPACT_ATOMS: atom_id res chain seq x y z
N MET A 1 -34.94 14.09 -2.09
CA MET A 1 -35.08 14.59 -0.71
C MET A 1 -33.74 14.47 -0.02
N TYR A 2 -33.22 15.57 0.52
CA TYR A 2 -32.03 15.61 1.37
C TYR A 2 -32.38 16.45 2.59
N LEU A 3 -32.53 15.80 3.76
CA LEU A 3 -33.07 16.44 4.97
C LEU A 3 -34.38 17.20 4.63
N ASP A 4 -34.37 18.52 4.76
CA ASP A 4 -35.53 19.39 4.56
C ASP A 4 -35.71 19.84 3.09
N ASP A 5 -34.70 19.64 2.22
CA ASP A 5 -34.69 20.14 0.85
C ASP A 5 -35.07 19.06 -0.17
N TRP A 6 -36.07 19.36 -1.01
CA TRP A 6 -36.61 18.42 -2.00
C TRP A 6 -36.39 18.98 -3.41
N ILE A 7 -35.76 18.17 -4.27
CA ILE A 7 -35.62 18.47 -5.70
C ILE A 7 -36.37 17.43 -6.51
N ILE A 8 -37.11 17.89 -7.52
CA ILE A 8 -37.89 17.04 -8.42
C ILE A 8 -37.27 17.16 -9.80
N ILE A 9 -36.91 16.01 -10.37
CA ILE A 9 -36.23 15.92 -11.66
C ILE A 9 -37.08 15.07 -12.58
N ALA A 10 -37.38 15.59 -13.77
CA ALA A 10 -38.12 14.87 -14.80
C ALA A 10 -37.54 15.17 -16.19
N GLN A 11 -37.87 14.33 -17.18
CA GLN A 11 -37.34 14.45 -18.54
C GLN A 11 -37.97 15.59 -19.36
N SER A 12 -39.11 16.14 -18.93
CA SER A 12 -39.79 17.26 -19.58
C SER A 12 -40.33 18.26 -18.56
N GLN A 13 -40.54 19.50 -19.00
CA GLN A 13 -41.15 20.54 -18.17
C GLN A 13 -42.56 20.15 -17.72
N THR A 14 -43.36 19.54 -18.60
CA THR A 14 -44.72 19.08 -18.27
C THR A 14 -44.71 17.98 -17.21
N ALA A 15 -43.82 17.00 -17.34
CA ALA A 15 -43.65 15.94 -16.34
C ALA A 15 -43.13 16.49 -15.01
N ALA A 16 -42.20 17.45 -15.04
CA ALA A 16 -41.66 18.08 -13.84
C ALA A 16 -42.76 18.85 -13.08
N SER A 17 -43.57 19.65 -13.78
CA SER A 17 -44.70 20.38 -13.17
C SER A 17 -45.76 19.44 -12.62
N ALA A 18 -46.10 18.36 -13.33
CA ALA A 18 -47.05 17.37 -12.86
C ALA A 18 -46.55 16.66 -11.59
N ALA A 19 -45.29 16.21 -11.59
CA ALA A 19 -44.65 15.58 -10.45
C ALA A 19 -44.52 16.55 -9.26
N LEU A 20 -44.20 17.82 -9.51
CA LEU A 20 -44.18 18.86 -8.48
C LEU A 20 -45.55 19.05 -7.84
N ASN A 21 -46.60 19.21 -8.64
CA ASN A 21 -47.96 19.38 -8.11
C ASN A 21 -48.43 18.17 -7.30
N LEU A 22 -48.13 16.96 -7.76
CA LEU A 22 -48.42 15.74 -7.02
C LEU A 22 -47.68 15.73 -5.68
N THR A 23 -46.37 16.00 -5.70
CA THR A 23 -45.52 15.98 -4.51
C THR A 23 -45.94 17.05 -3.50
N TRP A 24 -46.29 18.25 -3.98
CA TRP A 24 -46.74 19.36 -3.16
C TRP A 24 -48.07 19.04 -2.45
N ARG A 25 -49.04 18.49 -3.18
CA ARG A 25 -50.32 18.07 -2.61
C ARG A 25 -50.12 16.96 -1.60
N LEU A 26 -49.39 15.91 -1.96
CA LEU A 26 -49.13 14.80 -1.07
C LEU A 26 -48.42 15.24 0.23
N ALA A 27 -47.43 16.13 0.13
CA ALA A 27 -46.76 16.65 1.31
C ALA A 27 -47.72 17.44 2.21
N ALA A 28 -48.58 18.29 1.63
CA ALA A 28 -49.61 19.00 2.38
C ALA A 28 -50.62 18.03 3.04
N ASP A 29 -51.09 17.02 2.31
CA ASP A 29 -52.04 16.01 2.80
C ASP A 29 -51.45 15.17 3.95
N LEU A 30 -50.13 14.93 3.93
CA LEU A 30 -49.38 14.27 4.99
C LEU A 30 -49.05 15.19 6.18
N GLY A 31 -49.48 16.46 6.15
CA GLY A 31 -49.30 17.41 7.25
C GLY A 31 -47.99 18.20 7.23
N PHE A 32 -47.22 18.18 6.13
CA PHE A 32 -46.04 19.05 6.00
C PHE A 32 -46.44 20.50 5.71
N ILE A 33 -45.75 21.44 6.36
CA ILE A 33 -45.89 22.88 6.09
C ILE A 33 -44.83 23.28 5.06
N ILE A 34 -45.27 23.53 3.83
CA ILE A 34 -44.38 23.90 2.73
C ILE A 34 -44.15 25.41 2.74
N ASN A 35 -42.88 25.83 2.81
CA ASN A 35 -42.52 27.25 2.71
C ASN A 35 -42.54 27.70 1.25
N ALA A 36 -43.64 28.31 0.81
CA ALA A 36 -43.82 28.76 -0.57
C ALA A 36 -42.83 29.84 -1.00
N GLU A 37 -42.43 30.75 -0.09
CA GLU A 37 -41.48 31.84 -0.39
C GLU A 37 -40.07 31.32 -0.66
N LYS A 38 -39.65 30.26 0.05
CA LYS A 38 -38.35 29.60 -0.18
C LYS A 38 -38.38 28.56 -1.29
N SER A 39 -39.57 28.18 -1.77
CA SER A 39 -39.74 27.16 -2.79
C SER A 39 -39.64 27.75 -4.20
N HIS A 40 -39.19 26.94 -5.15
CA HIS A 40 -39.12 27.31 -6.57
C HIS A 40 -40.11 26.46 -7.38
N PRO A 41 -41.37 26.91 -7.56
CA PRO A 41 -42.44 26.08 -8.13
C PRO A 41 -42.42 25.97 -9.65
N HIS A 42 -41.41 26.53 -10.31
CA HIS A 42 -41.28 26.51 -11.76
C HIS A 42 -40.07 25.66 -12.16
N PRO A 43 -40.27 24.64 -13.03
CA PRO A 43 -39.14 23.84 -13.52
C PRO A 43 -38.09 24.72 -14.20
N SER A 44 -36.82 24.46 -13.87
CA SER A 44 -35.67 25.19 -14.40
C SER A 44 -34.53 24.23 -14.72
N GLN A 45 -33.73 24.58 -15.72
CA GLN A 45 -32.45 23.92 -16.01
C GLN A 45 -31.29 24.46 -15.15
N PHE A 46 -31.55 25.55 -14.42
CA PHE A 46 -30.59 26.23 -13.55
C PHE A 46 -31.08 26.35 -12.09
N PRO A 47 -31.54 25.26 -11.44
CA PRO A 47 -32.06 25.35 -10.08
C PRO A 47 -30.93 25.58 -9.06
N ILE A 48 -31.27 26.24 -7.97
CA ILE A 48 -30.42 26.29 -6.77
C ILE A 48 -30.87 25.15 -5.84
N PHE A 49 -29.93 24.31 -5.42
CA PHE A 49 -30.18 23.20 -4.50
C PHE A 49 -29.01 23.03 -3.53
N LEU A 50 -29.29 22.89 -2.24
CA LEU A 50 -28.28 22.81 -1.17
C LEU A 50 -27.23 23.95 -1.22
N GLY A 51 -27.69 25.16 -1.57
CA GLY A 51 -26.83 26.33 -1.71
C GLY A 51 -25.85 26.28 -2.89
N ALA A 52 -26.10 25.43 -3.89
CA ALA A 52 -25.32 25.33 -5.12
C ALA A 52 -26.20 25.59 -6.35
N SER A 53 -25.65 26.29 -7.35
CA SER A 53 -26.29 26.49 -8.65
C SER A 53 -25.98 25.28 -9.54
N LEU A 54 -27.02 24.59 -10.00
CA LEU A 54 -26.90 23.41 -10.86
C LEU A 54 -27.14 23.81 -12.31
N ASP A 55 -26.19 23.55 -13.19
CA ASP A 55 -26.35 23.67 -14.65
C ASP A 55 -26.62 22.27 -15.20
N LEU A 56 -27.91 21.93 -15.30
CA LEU A 56 -28.35 20.59 -15.71
C LEU A 56 -28.09 20.32 -17.19
N GLN A 57 -27.92 21.36 -18.01
CA GLN A 57 -27.58 21.23 -19.43
C GLN A 57 -26.13 20.81 -19.62
N LYS A 58 -25.20 21.45 -18.90
CA LYS A 58 -23.76 21.14 -18.99
C LYS A 58 -23.31 20.07 -17.99
N GLY A 59 -24.16 19.70 -17.04
CA GLY A 59 -23.83 18.75 -15.97
C GLY A 59 -22.82 19.32 -14.96
N LEU A 60 -22.91 20.62 -14.66
CA LEU A 60 -21.97 21.34 -13.81
C LEU A 60 -22.65 21.85 -12.55
N VAL A 61 -21.93 21.83 -11.42
CA VAL A 61 -22.32 22.49 -10.18
C VAL A 61 -21.41 23.70 -9.93
N ARG A 62 -22.00 24.82 -9.50
CA ARG A 62 -21.30 26.07 -9.20
C ARG A 62 -21.73 26.61 -7.83
N PRO A 63 -20.86 27.38 -7.16
CA PRO A 63 -21.30 28.17 -6.03
C PRO A 63 -22.33 29.22 -6.46
N THR A 64 -23.23 29.61 -5.54
CA THR A 64 -24.12 30.76 -5.76
C THR A 64 -23.32 32.06 -5.65
N GLU A 65 -23.81 33.11 -6.31
CA GLU A 65 -23.18 34.45 -6.29
C GLU A 65 -23.01 34.96 -4.85
N GLU A 66 -24.03 34.80 -4.02
CA GLU A 66 -23.98 35.18 -2.60
C GLU A 66 -22.80 34.55 -1.86
N ARG A 67 -22.54 33.25 -2.10
CA ARG A 67 -21.44 32.54 -1.45
C ARG A 67 -20.08 32.99 -1.97
N ILE A 68 -19.98 33.32 -3.27
CA ILE A 68 -18.77 33.90 -3.87
C ILE A 68 -18.47 35.25 -3.21
N VAL A 69 -19.44 36.16 -3.19
CA VAL A 69 -19.30 37.50 -2.60
C VAL A 69 -18.92 37.42 -1.13
N ASN A 70 -19.61 36.59 -0.34
CA ASN A 70 -19.31 36.40 1.08
C ASN A 70 -17.89 35.89 1.32
N LEU A 71 -17.40 34.96 0.48
CA LEU A 71 -16.03 34.46 0.56
C LEU A 71 -15.03 35.56 0.21
N GLN A 72 -15.24 36.28 -0.88
CA GLN A 72 -14.33 37.32 -1.36
C GLN A 72 -14.22 38.49 -0.39
N GLN A 73 -15.35 38.94 0.15
CA GLN A 73 -15.38 39.94 1.22
C GLN A 73 -14.61 39.46 2.46
N CYS A 74 -14.72 38.17 2.81
CA CYS A 74 -13.95 37.63 3.93
C CYS A 74 -12.45 37.59 3.62
N VAL A 75 -12.04 37.22 2.40
CA VAL A 75 -10.64 37.19 1.96
C VAL A 75 -10.02 38.59 1.94
N SER A 76 -10.75 39.60 1.46
CA SER A 76 -10.24 40.97 1.35
C SER A 76 -9.86 41.58 2.69
N LEU A 77 -10.44 41.12 3.80
CA LEU A 77 -10.07 41.56 5.14
C LEU A 77 -8.64 41.17 5.55
N PHE A 78 -8.05 40.13 4.93
CA PHE A 78 -6.70 39.68 5.28
C PHE A 78 -5.61 40.43 4.52
N LEU A 79 -5.89 40.90 3.30
CA LEU A 79 -4.88 41.52 2.43
C LEU A 79 -4.21 42.79 3.00
N PRO A 80 -4.94 43.73 3.63
CA PRO A 80 -4.33 44.93 4.20
C PRO A 80 -3.79 44.74 5.62
N THR A 81 -4.05 43.59 6.25
CA THR A 81 -3.79 43.39 7.68
C THR A 81 -2.58 42.50 7.91
N THR A 82 -1.70 42.88 8.84
CA THR A 82 -0.50 42.11 9.20
C THR A 82 -0.81 40.94 10.14
N MET A 83 -1.88 41.02 10.94
CA MET A 83 -2.33 39.96 11.85
C MET A 83 -3.85 39.90 11.94
N ALA A 84 -4.41 38.70 11.99
CA ALA A 84 -5.86 38.50 12.16
C ALA A 84 -6.14 37.46 13.25
N PRO A 85 -7.26 37.59 14.00
CA PRO A 85 -7.61 36.61 15.03
C PRO A 85 -7.90 35.25 14.42
N ALA A 86 -7.58 34.17 15.12
CA ALA A 86 -7.83 32.79 14.68
C ALA A 86 -9.29 32.55 14.28
N GLN A 87 -10.25 33.21 14.94
CA GLN A 87 -11.67 33.21 14.58
C GLN A 87 -11.90 33.63 13.12
N ALA A 88 -11.21 34.66 12.63
CA ALA A 88 -11.34 35.12 11.26
C ALA A 88 -10.81 34.06 10.28
N TRP A 89 -9.66 33.45 10.57
CA TRP A 89 -9.09 32.37 9.76
C TRP A 89 -10.01 31.13 9.73
N LEU A 90 -10.59 30.76 10.87
CA LEU A 90 -11.56 29.66 10.97
C LEU A 90 -12.83 29.97 10.17
N ARG A 91 -13.35 31.21 10.23
CA ARG A 91 -14.48 31.65 9.40
C ARG A 91 -14.14 31.55 7.92
N LEU A 92 -12.97 32.04 7.50
CA LEU A 92 -12.52 31.96 6.12
C LEU A 92 -12.45 30.50 5.63
N LEU A 93 -11.82 29.62 6.42
CA LEU A 93 -11.74 28.20 6.11
C LEU A 93 -13.11 27.52 6.09
N GLY A 94 -14.05 27.95 6.93
CA GLY A 94 -15.44 27.48 6.91
C GLY A 94 -16.16 27.86 5.61
N LEU A 95 -16.01 29.11 5.16
CA LEU A 95 -16.54 29.57 3.88
C LEU A 95 -15.94 28.77 2.71
N MET A 96 -14.62 28.59 2.68
CA MET A 96 -13.95 27.76 1.67
C MET A 96 -14.40 26.29 1.74
N ALA A 97 -14.55 25.72 2.93
CA ALA A 97 -14.97 24.33 3.13
C ALA A 97 -16.37 24.08 2.54
N SER A 98 -17.26 25.07 2.63
CA SER A 98 -18.58 24.98 1.99
C SER A 98 -18.46 24.79 0.48
N MET A 99 -17.41 25.35 -0.16
CA MET A 99 -17.24 25.37 -1.62
C MET A 99 -16.62 24.09 -2.20
N VAL A 100 -16.25 23.13 -1.34
CA VAL A 100 -15.44 21.97 -1.72
C VAL A 100 -16.05 21.11 -2.82
N ASP A 101 -17.37 20.99 -2.84
CA ASP A 101 -18.06 20.16 -3.83
C ASP A 101 -18.45 20.93 -5.10
N VAL A 102 -18.24 22.25 -5.12
CA VAL A 102 -18.70 23.14 -6.19
C VAL A 102 -17.59 23.94 -6.88
N VAL A 103 -16.39 23.99 -6.31
CA VAL A 103 -15.21 24.65 -6.88
C VAL A 103 -14.10 23.64 -7.16
N ASN A 104 -13.53 23.67 -8.36
CA ASN A 104 -12.42 22.80 -8.75
C ASN A 104 -11.18 23.06 -7.89
N PHE A 105 -10.50 21.99 -7.48
CA PHE A 105 -9.30 22.03 -6.65
C PHE A 105 -9.45 22.85 -5.35
N CYS A 106 -10.68 23.03 -4.86
CA CYS A 106 -10.98 23.82 -3.67
C CYS A 106 -10.14 23.35 -2.47
N ARG A 107 -10.12 22.04 -2.20
CA ARG A 107 -9.32 21.47 -1.09
C ARG A 107 -7.84 21.77 -1.26
N LEU A 108 -7.29 21.65 -2.48
CA LEU A 108 -5.89 21.95 -2.79
C LEU A 108 -5.54 23.40 -2.43
N ARG A 109 -6.40 24.35 -2.83
CA ARG A 109 -6.22 25.79 -2.63
C ARG A 109 -6.41 26.22 -1.17
N MET A 110 -7.17 25.45 -0.40
CA MET A 110 -7.31 25.65 1.05
C MET A 110 -6.07 25.22 1.84
N ARG A 111 -5.29 24.23 1.36
CA ARG A 111 -4.22 23.61 2.18
C ARG A 111 -3.15 24.58 2.67
N PRO A 112 -2.62 25.52 1.86
CA PRO A 112 -1.63 26.47 2.35
C PRO A 112 -2.16 27.31 3.53
N ILE A 113 -3.41 27.76 3.43
CA ILE A 113 -4.08 28.56 4.48
C ILE A 113 -4.33 27.71 5.73
N GLN A 114 -4.76 26.46 5.56
CA GLN A 114 -4.97 25.52 6.67
C GLN A 114 -3.66 25.21 7.43
N LEU A 115 -2.59 24.89 6.70
CA LEU A 115 -1.29 24.59 7.29
C LEU A 115 -0.69 25.80 8.00
N HIS A 116 -0.85 26.99 7.42
CA HIS A 116 -0.46 28.24 8.06
C HIS A 116 -1.20 28.47 9.37
N LEU A 117 -2.54 28.34 9.37
CA LEU A 117 -3.29 28.48 10.62
C LEU A 117 -2.79 27.48 11.68
N LEU A 118 -2.54 26.23 11.30
CA LEU A 118 -2.07 25.18 12.22
C LEU A 118 -0.65 25.42 12.76
N SER A 119 0.20 26.18 12.06
CA SER A 119 1.54 26.51 12.57
C SER A 119 1.51 27.56 13.69
N PHE A 120 0.45 28.38 13.78
CA PHE A 120 0.33 29.43 14.79
C PHE A 120 -0.79 29.17 15.81
N TYR A 121 -1.85 28.45 15.43
CA TYR A 121 -3.04 28.27 16.24
C TYR A 121 -3.31 26.80 16.59
N ARG A 122 -3.45 26.51 17.88
CA ARG A 122 -3.88 25.21 18.40
C ARG A 122 -5.08 25.42 19.32
N PRO A 123 -6.28 24.91 18.99
CA PRO A 123 -7.48 25.12 19.80
C PRO A 123 -7.34 24.70 21.27
N SER A 124 -6.52 23.68 21.55
CA SER A 124 -6.28 23.21 22.91
C SER A 124 -5.38 24.11 23.75
N ARG A 125 -4.68 25.08 23.13
CA ARG A 125 -3.70 25.95 23.80
C ARG A 125 -4.03 27.43 23.67
N HIS A 126 -4.75 27.82 22.63
CA HIS A 126 -4.94 29.23 22.26
C HIS A 126 -6.43 29.58 22.24
N HIS A 127 -6.76 30.75 22.81
CA HIS A 127 -8.09 31.33 22.69
C HIS A 127 -8.43 31.66 21.23
N ILE A 128 -9.71 31.65 20.85
CA ILE A 128 -10.15 31.89 19.46
C ILE A 128 -9.78 33.29 18.93
N ARG A 129 -9.45 34.24 19.82
CA ARG A 129 -8.97 35.59 19.49
C ARG A 129 -7.45 35.70 19.34
N HIS A 130 -6.71 34.60 19.46
CA HIS A 130 -5.26 34.58 19.27
C HIS A 130 -4.89 35.12 17.88
N LEU A 131 -3.94 36.05 17.82
CA LEU A 131 -3.54 36.72 16.58
C LEU A 131 -2.58 35.83 15.79
N VAL A 132 -2.96 35.55 14.55
CA VAL A 132 -2.16 34.78 13.59
C VAL A 132 -1.66 35.74 12.51
N PRO A 133 -0.36 35.73 12.17
CA PRO A 133 0.20 36.66 11.20
C PRO A 133 -0.31 36.38 9.79
N THR A 134 -0.58 37.43 9.01
CA THR A 134 -0.78 37.33 7.57
C THR A 134 0.56 37.56 6.89
N THR A 135 1.30 36.49 6.61
CA THR A 135 2.64 36.57 6.05
C THR A 135 2.62 36.81 4.53
N PRO A 136 3.61 37.50 3.94
CA PRO A 136 3.66 37.80 2.51
C PRO A 136 3.52 36.57 1.59
N TRP A 137 4.05 35.41 2.00
CA TRP A 137 3.97 34.17 1.21
C TRP A 137 2.52 33.67 1.00
N LEU A 138 1.58 34.03 1.88
CA LEU A 138 0.18 33.64 1.77
C LEU A 138 -0.62 34.51 0.79
N ILE A 139 -0.14 35.70 0.46
CA ILE A 139 -0.87 36.68 -0.34
C ILE A 139 -1.28 36.12 -1.71
N PRO A 140 -0.41 35.41 -2.47
CA PRO A 140 -0.83 34.76 -3.72
C PRO A 140 -1.93 33.72 -3.52
N HIS A 141 -1.88 32.96 -2.42
CA HIS A 141 -2.89 31.94 -2.10
C HIS A 141 -4.23 32.56 -1.73
N LEU A 142 -4.23 33.71 -1.04
CA LEU A 142 -5.45 34.47 -0.73
C LEU A 142 -6.03 35.11 -2.00
N ARG A 143 -5.20 35.75 -2.82
CA ARG A 143 -5.64 36.41 -4.07
C ARG A 143 -6.28 35.47 -5.07
N TRP A 144 -5.89 34.18 -5.09
CA TRP A 144 -6.53 33.18 -5.94
C TRP A 144 -8.06 33.13 -5.74
N TRP A 145 -8.53 33.33 -4.51
CA TRP A 145 -9.96 33.30 -4.16
C TRP A 145 -10.72 34.59 -4.51
N LEU A 146 -10.02 35.66 -4.91
CA LEU A 146 -10.65 36.92 -5.32
C LEU A 146 -10.96 36.97 -6.81
N ASP A 147 -10.43 36.03 -7.59
CA ASP A 147 -10.68 35.95 -9.02
C ASP A 147 -11.94 35.12 -9.29
N ASN A 148 -12.95 35.76 -9.87
CA ASN A 148 -14.23 35.14 -10.21
C ASN A 148 -14.09 33.98 -11.20
N ALA A 149 -13.10 34.01 -12.11
CA ALA A 149 -12.90 32.93 -13.07
C ALA A 149 -12.59 31.61 -12.36
N ASN A 150 -11.84 31.66 -11.26
CA ASN A 150 -11.49 30.48 -10.46
C ASN A 150 -12.69 29.86 -9.74
N LEU A 151 -13.73 30.64 -9.45
CA LEU A 151 -14.88 30.21 -8.65
C LEU A 151 -16.09 29.82 -9.52
N THR A 152 -16.17 30.33 -10.74
CA THR A 152 -17.33 30.18 -11.63
C THR A 152 -17.18 29.09 -12.71
N GLU A 153 -15.99 28.52 -12.88
CA GLU A 153 -15.75 27.40 -13.81
C GLU A 153 -16.73 26.25 -13.58
N GLY A 154 -16.96 25.93 -12.30
CA GLY A 154 -17.86 24.86 -11.86
C GLY A 154 -17.23 23.47 -11.96
N ARG A 155 -17.85 22.51 -11.29
CA ARG A 155 -17.39 21.12 -11.20
C ARG A 155 -18.39 20.19 -11.86
N ALA A 156 -17.92 19.19 -12.61
CA ALA A 156 -18.80 18.19 -13.20
C ALA A 156 -19.50 17.34 -12.12
N PHE A 157 -20.77 17.01 -12.32
CA PHE A 157 -21.54 16.14 -11.42
C PHE A 157 -20.92 14.75 -11.25
N ARG A 158 -20.23 14.27 -12.28
CA ARG A 158 -19.57 12.97 -12.30
C ARG A 158 -18.11 13.17 -12.65
N ASN A 159 -17.24 12.51 -11.89
CA ASN A 159 -15.85 12.40 -12.30
C ASN A 159 -15.81 11.58 -13.60
N PRO A 160 -14.98 11.98 -14.58
CA PRO A 160 -14.84 11.20 -15.80
C PRO A 160 -14.23 9.83 -15.49
N LYS A 161 -14.58 8.82 -16.30
CA LYS A 161 -14.01 7.48 -16.14
C LYS A 161 -12.51 7.51 -16.47
N PRO A 162 -11.64 6.84 -15.68
CA PRO A 162 -10.23 6.75 -16.01
C PRO A 162 -10.03 6.11 -17.39
N SER A 163 -9.25 6.78 -18.24
CA SER A 163 -8.82 6.29 -19.55
C SER A 163 -7.47 5.58 -19.49
N VAL A 164 -6.68 5.87 -18.44
CA VAL A 164 -5.33 5.34 -18.24
C VAL A 164 -5.19 4.86 -16.81
N THR A 165 -4.54 3.71 -16.60
CA THR A 165 -4.22 3.20 -15.26
C THR A 165 -2.72 3.02 -15.16
N ILE A 166 -2.13 3.60 -14.11
CA ILE A 166 -0.72 3.44 -13.76
C ILE A 166 -0.66 2.78 -12.40
N THR A 167 0.10 1.71 -12.29
CA THR A 167 0.44 1.13 -10.98
C THR A 167 1.81 1.62 -10.56
N THR A 168 1.98 2.00 -9.30
CA THR A 168 3.24 2.48 -8.75
C THR A 168 3.58 1.78 -7.45
N ASP A 169 4.88 1.75 -7.13
CA ASP A 169 5.40 1.27 -5.87
C ASP A 169 6.71 1.99 -5.54
N ALA A 170 7.00 2.18 -4.26
CA ALA A 170 8.28 2.68 -3.79
C ALA A 170 8.90 1.76 -2.73
N SER A 171 10.21 1.60 -2.84
CA SER A 171 11.03 0.99 -1.79
C SER A 171 11.99 2.03 -1.22
N LEU A 172 12.81 1.63 -0.23
CA LEU A 172 13.92 2.46 0.25
C LEU A 172 15.06 2.60 -0.77
N PHE A 173 15.07 1.79 -1.84
CA PHE A 173 16.13 1.75 -2.85
C PHE A 173 15.75 2.46 -4.15
N GLY A 174 14.48 2.40 -4.53
CA GLY A 174 14.00 2.96 -5.79
C GLY A 174 12.49 2.97 -5.91
N TRP A 175 12.02 3.30 -7.11
CA TRP A 175 10.60 3.31 -7.48
C TRP A 175 10.37 2.55 -8.77
N GLY A 176 9.16 2.02 -8.88
CA GLY A 176 8.70 1.28 -10.04
C GLY A 176 7.32 1.76 -10.45
N ALA A 177 7.05 1.78 -11.75
CA ALA A 177 5.73 2.04 -12.26
C ALA A 177 5.43 1.30 -13.56
N THR A 178 4.17 0.93 -13.73
CA THR A 178 3.69 0.19 -14.89
C THR A 178 2.48 0.88 -15.51
N LEU A 179 2.56 1.13 -16.81
CA LEU A 179 1.47 1.53 -17.67
C LEU A 179 1.39 0.51 -18.81
N HIS A 180 0.57 -0.52 -18.68
CA HIS A 180 0.63 -1.69 -19.57
C HIS A 180 0.63 -1.30 -21.06
N PRO A 181 1.56 -1.83 -21.89
CA PRO A 181 2.63 -2.79 -21.56
C PRO A 181 3.96 -2.14 -21.12
N ARG A 182 4.03 -0.82 -21.01
CA ARG A 182 5.24 -0.06 -20.67
C ARG A 182 5.55 -0.11 -19.17
N GLN A 183 6.83 -0.12 -18.86
CA GLN A 183 7.33 -0.16 -17.49
C GLN A 183 8.47 0.85 -17.35
N VAL A 184 8.57 1.46 -16.19
CA VAL A 184 9.63 2.41 -15.85
C VAL A 184 10.06 2.17 -14.41
N ALA A 185 11.33 2.39 -14.15
CA ALA A 185 11.89 2.32 -12.81
C ALA A 185 13.02 3.33 -12.68
N GLY A 186 13.35 3.67 -11.45
CA GLY A 186 14.48 4.53 -11.13
C GLY A 186 15.01 4.25 -9.72
N ARG A 187 16.28 4.54 -9.51
CA ARG A 187 16.91 4.49 -8.18
C ARG A 187 16.77 5.84 -7.51
N TRP A 188 16.64 5.82 -6.20
CA TRP A 188 16.68 7.03 -5.38
C TRP A 188 18.10 7.56 -5.26
N GLY A 189 18.25 8.88 -5.24
CA GLY A 189 19.47 9.53 -4.83
C GLY A 189 19.69 9.42 -3.31
N PRO A 190 20.90 9.72 -2.81
CA PRO A 190 21.23 9.62 -1.37
C PRO A 190 20.28 10.41 -0.46
N GLU A 191 19.87 11.61 -0.87
CA GLU A 191 18.93 12.44 -0.12
C GLU A 191 17.51 11.86 -0.11
N GLU A 192 17.12 11.17 -1.17
CA GLU A 192 15.77 10.60 -1.30
C GLU A 192 15.61 9.36 -0.43
N CYS A 193 16.62 8.48 -0.38
CA CYS A 193 16.58 7.26 0.44
C CYS A 193 16.31 7.51 1.92
N SER A 194 16.65 8.70 2.43
CA SER A 194 16.42 9.09 3.83
C SER A 194 15.01 9.61 4.12
N LYS A 195 14.18 9.81 3.09
CA LYS A 195 12.80 10.32 3.25
C LYS A 195 11.88 9.21 3.75
N HIS A 196 10.83 9.63 4.46
CA HIS A 196 9.79 8.72 4.94
C HIS A 196 9.12 7.97 3.78
N ILE A 197 8.74 6.70 3.98
CA ILE A 197 8.16 5.86 2.91
C ILE A 197 6.97 6.48 2.19
N ASN A 198 6.00 7.07 2.90
CA ASN A 198 4.89 7.81 2.28
C ASN A 198 5.34 8.91 1.30
N VAL A 199 6.48 9.56 1.56
CA VAL A 199 7.05 10.60 0.70
C VAL A 199 7.65 9.97 -0.55
N LEU A 200 8.36 8.85 -0.40
CA LEU A 200 8.89 8.06 -1.52
C LEU A 200 7.77 7.54 -2.42
N GLU A 201 6.68 7.06 -1.82
CA GLU A 201 5.47 6.63 -2.55
C GLU A 201 4.85 7.75 -3.37
N MET A 202 4.71 8.95 -2.79
CA MET A 202 4.22 10.12 -3.53
C MET A 202 5.19 10.53 -4.65
N LEU A 203 6.50 10.44 -4.41
CA LEU A 203 7.52 10.71 -5.43
C LEU A 203 7.48 9.68 -6.56
N ALA A 204 7.23 8.40 -6.26
CA ALA A 204 7.05 7.37 -7.28
C ALA A 204 5.88 7.70 -8.21
N VAL A 205 4.76 8.21 -7.68
CA VAL A 205 3.63 8.69 -8.48
C VAL A 205 4.03 9.86 -9.38
N ILE A 206 4.73 10.86 -8.82
CA ILE A 206 5.20 12.03 -9.59
C ILE A 206 6.13 11.60 -10.72
N ASN A 207 7.12 10.75 -10.41
CA ASN A 207 8.08 10.27 -11.40
C ASN A 207 7.41 9.42 -12.49
N ALA A 208 6.45 8.58 -12.12
CA ALA A 208 5.68 7.79 -13.07
C ALA A 208 4.90 8.67 -14.05
N LEU A 209 4.19 9.69 -13.55
CA LEU A 209 3.44 10.63 -14.39
C LEU A 209 4.35 11.42 -15.33
N GLN A 210 5.51 11.87 -14.85
CA GLN A 210 6.50 12.57 -15.68
C GLN A 210 7.08 11.64 -16.75
N ARG A 211 7.41 10.39 -16.41
CA ARG A 211 7.99 9.43 -17.36
C ARG A 211 6.98 8.98 -18.43
N PHE A 212 5.71 8.91 -18.06
CA PHE A 212 4.59 8.60 -18.96
C PHE A 212 3.89 9.84 -19.50
N GLN A 213 4.49 11.04 -19.42
CA GLN A 213 3.86 12.32 -19.76
C GLN A 213 3.09 12.28 -21.10
N THR A 214 3.71 11.74 -22.14
CA THR A 214 3.11 11.64 -23.49
C THR A 214 1.86 10.77 -23.54
N SER A 215 1.74 9.80 -22.63
CA SER A 215 0.61 8.88 -22.53
C SER A 215 -0.48 9.36 -21.56
N VAL A 216 -0.18 10.35 -20.69
CA VAL A 216 -1.12 10.84 -19.67
C VAL A 216 -1.66 12.25 -19.92
N THR A 217 -1.00 13.04 -20.78
CA THR A 217 -1.44 14.40 -21.09
C THR A 217 -2.84 14.37 -21.71
N ASN A 218 -3.74 15.26 -21.26
CA ASN A 218 -5.17 15.28 -21.59
C ASN A 218 -5.99 14.04 -21.15
N GLN A 219 -5.44 13.17 -20.30
CA GLN A 219 -6.11 11.93 -19.88
C GLN A 219 -6.64 12.00 -18.45
N VAL A 220 -7.56 11.08 -18.15
CA VAL A 220 -8.00 10.79 -16.79
C VAL A 220 -7.22 9.57 -16.31
N VAL A 221 -6.32 9.78 -15.36
CA VAL A 221 -5.39 8.78 -14.89
C VAL A 221 -5.84 8.25 -13.53
N ASN A 222 -5.97 6.92 -13.45
CA ASN A 222 -6.10 6.20 -12.19
C ASN A 222 -4.71 5.72 -11.73
N ILE A 223 -4.27 6.20 -10.57
CA ILE A 223 -3.07 5.72 -9.89
C ILE A 223 -3.46 4.59 -8.95
N ARG A 224 -2.86 3.42 -9.14
CA ARG A 224 -2.98 2.26 -8.25
C ARG A 224 -1.71 2.15 -7.42
N CYS A 225 -1.82 2.25 -6.10
CA CYS A 225 -0.72 1.97 -5.18
C CYS A 225 -1.26 1.36 -3.88
N ASP A 226 -0.39 0.69 -3.13
CA ASP A 226 -0.72 0.05 -1.85
C ASP A 226 -0.67 1.04 -0.66
N ASN A 227 -0.09 2.22 -0.87
CA ASN A 227 -0.01 3.22 0.19
C ASN A 227 -1.32 4.00 0.34
N ALA A 228 -2.13 3.60 1.31
CA ALA A 228 -3.39 4.27 1.66
C ALA A 228 -3.24 5.77 2.00
N THR A 229 -2.08 6.21 2.51
CA THR A 229 -1.82 7.63 2.78
C THR A 229 -1.71 8.41 1.48
N VAL A 230 -0.97 7.91 0.49
CA VAL A 230 -0.84 8.55 -0.83
C VAL A 230 -2.19 8.57 -1.55
N VAL A 231 -2.94 7.46 -1.53
CA VAL A 231 -4.29 7.40 -2.08
C VAL A 231 -5.20 8.47 -1.46
N ALA A 232 -5.18 8.59 -0.12
CA ALA A 232 -5.97 9.60 0.56
C ALA A 232 -5.52 11.03 0.22
N TYR A 233 -4.21 11.29 0.15
CA TYR A 233 -3.67 12.61 -0.19
C TYR A 233 -4.04 13.02 -1.62
N ILE A 234 -3.96 12.11 -2.61
CA ILE A 234 -4.39 12.41 -3.99
C ILE A 234 -5.89 12.72 -4.02
N ASN A 235 -6.73 11.81 -3.50
CA ASN A 235 -8.18 11.95 -3.59
C ASN A 235 -8.75 13.10 -2.73
N ARG A 236 -8.07 13.49 -1.65
CA ARG A 236 -8.44 14.63 -0.80
C ARG A 236 -7.66 15.90 -1.13
N GLN A 237 -6.86 15.90 -2.19
CA GLN A 237 -6.04 17.01 -2.66
C GLN A 237 -5.19 17.62 -1.53
N GLY A 238 -4.41 16.76 -0.89
CA GLY A 238 -3.52 17.06 0.23
C GLY A 238 -4.12 16.71 1.59
N GLY A 239 -3.35 16.99 2.64
CA GLY A 239 -3.71 16.72 4.03
C GLY A 239 -2.84 17.54 4.98
N THR A 240 -3.29 17.70 6.23
CA THR A 240 -2.65 18.57 7.21
C THR A 240 -1.67 17.86 8.14
N ARG A 241 -1.57 16.52 8.07
CA ARG A 241 -0.71 15.73 8.97
C ARG A 241 0.77 15.80 8.62
N SER A 242 1.09 15.93 7.33
CA SER A 242 2.45 16.07 6.83
C SER A 242 2.51 17.23 5.85
N ALA A 243 3.23 18.29 6.23
CA ALA A 243 3.44 19.47 5.39
C ALA A 243 4.23 19.10 4.13
N GLN A 244 5.23 18.22 4.24
CA GLN A 244 6.03 17.75 3.11
C GLN A 244 5.17 17.00 2.07
N LEU A 245 4.33 16.06 2.51
CA LEU A 245 3.41 15.36 1.60
C LEU A 245 2.40 16.31 0.97
N CYS A 246 1.93 17.30 1.74
CA CYS A 246 1.00 18.29 1.22
C CYS A 246 1.65 19.16 0.14
N ALA A 247 2.91 19.57 0.33
CA ALA A 247 3.67 20.32 -0.66
C ALA A 247 3.91 19.49 -1.93
N LEU A 248 4.28 18.21 -1.80
CA LEU A 248 4.40 17.31 -2.95
C LEU A 248 3.07 17.13 -3.69
N THR A 249 1.97 16.97 -2.96
CA THR A 249 0.63 16.87 -3.56
C THR A 249 0.26 18.16 -4.30
N TRP A 250 0.65 19.32 -3.76
CA TRP A 250 0.44 20.61 -4.42
C TRP A 250 1.20 20.69 -5.74
N ASN A 251 2.48 20.32 -5.74
CA ASN A 251 3.32 20.28 -6.94
C ASN A 251 2.77 19.28 -7.98
N LEU A 252 2.35 18.10 -7.52
CA LEU A 252 1.72 17.07 -8.34
C LEU A 252 0.48 17.62 -9.07
N PHE A 253 -0.45 18.25 -8.35
CA PHE A 253 -1.65 18.80 -8.98
C PHE A 253 -1.36 20.01 -9.87
N HIS A 254 -0.36 20.83 -9.54
CA HIS A 254 0.08 21.91 -10.43
C HIS A 254 0.62 21.37 -11.76
N TRP A 255 1.42 20.31 -11.70
CA TRP A 255 1.87 19.60 -12.90
C TRP A 255 0.70 18.99 -13.68
N CYS A 256 -0.27 18.38 -12.98
CA CYS A 256 -1.46 17.83 -13.62
C CYS A 256 -2.28 18.91 -14.33
N MET A 257 -2.46 20.08 -13.72
CA MET A 257 -3.17 21.22 -14.34
C MET A 257 -2.48 21.70 -15.62
N SER A 258 -1.15 21.84 -15.61
CA SER A 258 -0.41 22.31 -16.80
C SER A 258 -0.44 21.30 -17.96
N HIS A 259 -0.66 20.01 -17.67
CA HIS A 259 -0.75 18.93 -18.67
C HIS A 259 -2.19 18.43 -18.90
N ARG A 260 -3.20 19.12 -18.36
CA ARG A 260 -4.62 18.75 -18.43
C ARG A 260 -4.89 17.29 -18.03
N VAL A 261 -4.20 16.82 -16.98
CA VAL A 261 -4.35 15.49 -16.41
C VAL A 261 -5.36 15.54 -15.27
N SER A 262 -6.38 14.69 -15.32
CA SER A 262 -7.29 14.47 -14.19
C SER A 262 -6.84 13.24 -13.41
N LEU A 263 -6.59 13.38 -12.11
CA LEU A 263 -6.02 12.32 -11.28
C LEU A 263 -7.04 11.74 -10.31
N VAL A 264 -7.11 10.42 -10.24
CA VAL A 264 -7.81 9.65 -9.20
C VAL A 264 -6.84 8.59 -8.68
N ALA A 265 -6.90 8.27 -7.39
CA ALA A 265 -6.11 7.19 -6.82
C ALA A 265 -7.01 6.06 -6.28
N THR A 266 -6.58 4.82 -6.44
CA THR A 266 -7.23 3.63 -5.91
C THR A 266 -6.22 2.77 -5.18
N HIS A 267 -6.62 2.21 -4.04
CA HIS A 267 -5.76 1.32 -3.28
C HIS A 267 -5.66 -0.04 -3.96
N LEU A 268 -4.43 -0.55 -4.11
CA LEU A 268 -4.13 -1.88 -4.62
C LEU A 268 -3.47 -2.70 -3.51
N PRO A 269 -4.01 -3.86 -3.09
CA PRO A 269 -3.32 -4.71 -2.13
C PRO A 269 -1.91 -5.07 -2.62
N GLY A 270 -0.90 -5.00 -1.75
CA GLY A 270 0.50 -5.22 -2.13
C GLY A 270 0.75 -6.59 -2.82
N GLU A 271 -0.03 -7.62 -2.47
CA GLU A 271 0.03 -8.94 -3.11
C GLU A 271 -0.34 -8.91 -4.61
N GLU A 272 -1.14 -7.92 -5.03
CA GLU A 272 -1.50 -7.69 -6.43
C GLU A 272 -0.54 -6.70 -7.12
N ASN A 273 0.31 -5.99 -6.37
CA ASN A 273 1.24 -4.97 -6.86
C ASN A 273 2.61 -5.53 -7.31
N VAL A 274 2.64 -6.80 -7.75
CA VAL A 274 3.89 -7.56 -7.96
C VAL A 274 4.85 -6.88 -8.93
N THR A 275 4.34 -6.33 -10.05
CA THR A 275 5.22 -5.78 -11.08
C THR A 275 5.84 -4.45 -10.66
N ALA A 276 5.08 -3.53 -10.06
CA ALA A 276 5.64 -2.27 -9.61
C ALA A 276 6.58 -2.47 -8.41
N ASP A 277 6.27 -3.39 -7.49
CA ASP A 277 7.13 -3.76 -6.36
C ASP A 277 8.47 -4.36 -6.84
N ALA A 278 8.43 -5.27 -7.82
CA ALA A 278 9.66 -5.79 -8.42
C ALA A 278 10.50 -4.66 -9.06
N LEU A 279 9.87 -3.73 -9.77
CA LEU A 279 10.55 -2.59 -10.39
C LEU A 279 11.14 -1.62 -9.35
N SER A 280 10.43 -1.34 -8.25
CA SER A 280 10.87 -0.42 -7.19
C SER A 280 12.07 -0.95 -6.41
N ARG A 281 12.23 -2.26 -6.37
CA ARG A 281 13.35 -2.94 -5.69
C ARG A 281 14.47 -3.37 -6.63
N GLY A 282 14.44 -2.93 -7.89
CA GLY A 282 15.49 -3.23 -8.87
C GLY A 282 15.49 -4.67 -9.37
N TRP A 283 14.30 -5.23 -9.60
CA TRP A 283 14.02 -6.63 -9.95
C TRP A 283 14.26 -7.63 -8.81
N VAL A 284 14.25 -7.15 -7.57
CA VAL A 284 14.29 -8.02 -6.39
C VAL A 284 12.90 -8.54 -6.09
N VAL A 285 12.64 -9.78 -6.49
CA VAL A 285 11.39 -10.50 -6.18
C VAL A 285 11.51 -11.17 -4.80
N PRO A 286 10.82 -10.70 -3.74
CA PRO A 286 11.00 -11.23 -2.38
C PRO A 286 10.75 -12.74 -2.23
N THR A 287 10.04 -13.35 -3.19
CA THR A 287 9.74 -14.78 -3.23
C THR A 287 10.77 -15.62 -3.99
N GLU A 288 11.83 -15.03 -4.56
CA GLU A 288 12.82 -15.73 -5.40
C GLU A 288 14.22 -15.82 -4.77
N TRP A 289 14.31 -15.72 -3.45
CA TRP A 289 15.57 -15.96 -2.75
C TRP A 289 16.04 -17.40 -2.94
N THR A 290 17.32 -17.55 -3.27
CA THR A 290 17.95 -18.83 -3.59
C THR A 290 19.09 -19.08 -2.62
N LEU A 291 19.11 -20.25 -1.99
CA LEU A 291 20.26 -20.66 -1.18
C LEU A 291 21.47 -20.93 -2.09
N ARG A 292 22.67 -20.60 -1.59
CA ARG A 292 23.94 -21.02 -2.18
C ARG A 292 23.93 -22.54 -2.46
N PRO A 293 24.17 -22.99 -3.72
CA PRO A 293 24.16 -24.41 -4.07
C PRO A 293 25.10 -25.26 -3.22
N GLN A 294 26.25 -24.72 -2.80
CA GLN A 294 27.21 -25.41 -1.94
C GLN A 294 26.61 -25.79 -0.57
N VAL A 295 25.79 -24.90 0.00
CA VAL A 295 25.10 -25.13 1.27
C VAL A 295 24.05 -26.22 1.09
N VAL A 296 23.24 -26.14 0.04
CA VAL A 296 22.20 -27.13 -0.25
C VAL A 296 22.80 -28.51 -0.54
N GLN A 297 23.89 -28.57 -1.31
CA GLN A 297 24.60 -29.82 -1.57
C GLN A 297 25.16 -30.44 -0.28
N SER A 298 25.69 -29.63 0.63
CA SER A 298 26.16 -30.08 1.94
C SER A 298 25.02 -30.63 2.80
N LEU A 299 23.83 -29.99 2.77
CA LEU A 299 22.63 -30.51 3.45
C LEU A 299 22.19 -31.86 2.87
N PHE A 300 22.22 -32.03 1.55
CA PHE A 300 21.83 -33.28 0.90
C PHE A 300 22.79 -34.43 1.21
N LEU A 301 24.08 -34.13 1.37
CA LEU A 301 25.07 -35.12 1.83
C LEU A 301 24.89 -35.47 3.31
N LEU A 302 24.54 -34.49 4.14
CA LEU A 302 24.40 -34.67 5.58
C LEU A 302 23.12 -35.41 5.99
N ILE A 303 22.00 -35.13 5.32
CA ILE A 303 20.67 -35.59 5.75
C ILE A 303 20.17 -36.69 4.82
N ASP A 304 19.87 -36.33 3.59
CA ASP A 304 19.30 -37.18 2.55
C ASP A 304 19.21 -36.38 1.26
N ARG A 305 19.24 -37.04 0.09
CA ARG A 305 19.15 -36.35 -1.20
C ARG A 305 17.70 -36.37 -1.73
N PRO A 306 17.01 -35.22 -1.79
CA PRO A 306 15.62 -35.21 -2.22
C PRO A 306 15.44 -35.43 -3.72
N HIS A 307 14.25 -35.89 -4.09
CA HIS A 307 13.89 -36.19 -5.49
C HIS A 307 13.44 -34.96 -6.26
N VAL A 308 12.85 -33.97 -5.57
CA VAL A 308 12.25 -32.78 -6.17
C VAL A 308 12.45 -31.53 -5.31
N ASP A 309 12.63 -30.40 -5.99
CA ASP A 309 12.63 -29.06 -5.40
C ASP A 309 11.23 -28.43 -5.51
N LEU A 310 10.58 -28.24 -4.38
CA LEU A 310 9.28 -27.61 -4.27
C LEU A 310 9.43 -26.10 -4.07
N PHE A 311 8.55 -25.33 -4.72
CA PHE A 311 8.52 -23.86 -4.68
C PHE A 311 9.68 -23.18 -5.42
N ALA A 312 10.19 -23.84 -6.46
CA ALA A 312 11.28 -23.32 -7.28
C ALA A 312 10.81 -22.69 -8.60
N SER A 313 11.76 -22.25 -9.42
CA SER A 313 11.62 -21.74 -10.77
C SER A 313 12.81 -22.24 -11.60
N ARG A 314 12.75 -22.07 -12.93
CA ARG A 314 13.85 -22.38 -13.85
C ARG A 314 15.21 -21.81 -13.42
N ASN A 315 15.20 -20.68 -12.73
CA ASN A 315 16.44 -19.97 -12.42
C ASN A 315 16.96 -20.27 -11.01
N ASN A 316 16.14 -20.80 -10.10
CA ASN A 316 16.52 -21.02 -8.70
C ASN A 316 16.46 -22.47 -8.20
N HIS A 317 16.07 -23.42 -9.05
CA HIS A 317 15.97 -24.82 -8.65
C HIS A 317 17.34 -25.39 -8.21
N GLN A 318 17.32 -26.15 -7.12
CA GLN A 318 18.46 -26.83 -6.53
C GLN A 318 18.57 -28.30 -6.96
N LEU A 319 17.50 -28.82 -7.58
CA LEU A 319 17.39 -30.20 -8.07
C LEU A 319 16.95 -30.21 -9.54
N PRO A 320 17.30 -31.23 -10.33
CA PRO A 320 16.88 -31.31 -11.74
C PRO A 320 15.36 -31.35 -11.94
N VAL A 321 14.63 -31.93 -10.98
CA VAL A 321 13.17 -31.99 -10.98
C VAL A 321 12.67 -30.93 -10.00
N TYR A 322 11.81 -30.03 -10.47
CA TYR A 322 11.26 -28.96 -9.64
C TYR A 322 9.80 -28.65 -9.95
N CYS A 323 9.10 -28.09 -8.96
CA CYS A 323 7.72 -27.65 -9.07
C CYS A 323 7.64 -26.12 -9.08
N ALA A 324 7.18 -25.57 -10.19
CA ALA A 324 7.12 -24.13 -10.42
C ALA A 324 5.85 -23.48 -9.84
N ARG A 325 5.94 -22.21 -9.44
CA ARG A 325 4.76 -21.43 -9.02
C ARG A 325 3.83 -21.10 -10.20
N HIS A 326 4.42 -20.81 -11.37
CA HIS A 326 3.71 -20.43 -12.58
C HIS A 326 3.98 -21.46 -13.68
N ASN A 327 3.25 -21.38 -14.79
CA ASN A 327 3.44 -22.28 -15.92
C ASN A 327 4.87 -22.16 -16.47
N ASP A 328 5.63 -23.24 -16.35
CA ASP A 328 6.98 -23.38 -16.88
C ASP A 328 7.07 -24.70 -17.64
N PRO A 329 7.33 -24.68 -18.96
CA PRO A 329 7.42 -25.89 -19.77
C PRO A 329 8.47 -26.90 -19.31
N CYS A 330 9.46 -26.45 -18.52
CA CYS A 330 10.55 -27.29 -18.02
C CYS A 330 10.32 -27.77 -16.58
N ALA A 331 9.26 -27.30 -15.91
CA ALA A 331 8.92 -27.77 -14.57
C ALA A 331 8.19 -29.12 -14.63
N TRP A 332 8.40 -29.96 -13.62
CA TRP A 332 7.69 -31.22 -13.51
C TRP A 332 6.20 -31.02 -13.28
N GLN A 333 5.86 -30.04 -12.44
CA GLN A 333 4.50 -29.64 -12.11
C GLN A 333 4.42 -28.15 -11.79
N THR A 334 3.20 -27.63 -11.79
CA THR A 334 2.87 -26.28 -11.32
C THR A 334 2.10 -26.34 -10.01
N ASP A 335 2.29 -25.34 -9.15
CA ASP A 335 1.72 -25.25 -7.80
C ASP A 335 2.04 -26.44 -6.89
N ALA A 336 3.12 -26.30 -6.12
CA ALA A 336 3.59 -27.33 -5.20
C ALA A 336 2.55 -27.73 -4.13
N LEU A 337 1.58 -26.87 -3.80
CA LEU A 337 0.55 -27.20 -2.80
C LEU A 337 -0.62 -28.00 -3.41
N ALA A 338 -0.80 -27.96 -4.73
CA ALA A 338 -1.87 -28.66 -5.44
C ALA A 338 -1.53 -30.14 -5.74
N ILE A 339 -0.24 -30.46 -5.90
CA ILE A 339 0.21 -31.83 -6.18
C ILE A 339 0.18 -32.72 -4.94
N ARG A 340 0.04 -34.04 -5.08
CA ARG A 340 0.19 -34.99 -3.96
C ARG A 340 1.67 -35.19 -3.60
N TRP A 341 1.98 -35.22 -2.31
CA TRP A 341 3.33 -35.45 -1.76
C TRP A 341 3.52 -36.87 -1.20
N ASP A 342 2.57 -37.78 -1.41
CA ASP A 342 2.67 -39.15 -0.91
C ASP A 342 3.95 -39.84 -1.41
N ARG A 343 4.71 -40.41 -0.47
CA ARG A 343 6.02 -41.06 -0.62
C ARG A 343 7.12 -40.17 -1.20
N LEU A 344 6.94 -38.86 -1.15
CA LEU A 344 7.89 -37.90 -1.67
C LEU A 344 8.96 -37.57 -0.61
N LEU A 345 10.22 -37.65 -1.01
CA LEU A 345 11.33 -36.97 -0.34
C LEU A 345 11.61 -35.68 -1.11
N ALA A 346 11.28 -34.52 -0.53
CA ALA A 346 11.40 -33.25 -1.22
C ALA A 346 12.23 -32.23 -0.45
N TYR A 347 12.90 -31.36 -1.18
CA TYR A 347 13.45 -30.10 -0.68
C TYR A 347 12.40 -29.01 -0.88
N ALA A 348 12.24 -28.12 0.10
CA ALA A 348 11.32 -26.99 -0.01
C ALA A 348 11.92 -25.73 0.60
N PHE A 349 11.96 -24.65 -0.18
CA PHE A 349 12.26 -23.30 0.31
C PHE A 349 11.13 -22.33 -0.09
N PRO A 350 9.96 -22.43 0.56
CA PRO A 350 8.80 -21.62 0.20
C PRO A 350 8.93 -20.18 0.69
N PRO A 351 8.19 -19.23 0.09
CA PRO A 351 7.87 -17.96 0.74
C PRO A 351 7.35 -18.21 2.17
N PHE A 352 7.85 -17.44 3.15
CA PHE A 352 7.57 -17.72 4.57
C PHE A 352 6.08 -17.71 4.95
N SER A 353 5.26 -16.94 4.23
CA SER A 353 3.80 -16.91 4.40
C SER A 353 3.12 -18.25 4.07
N LEU A 354 3.77 -19.12 3.28
CA LEU A 354 3.25 -20.44 2.90
C LEU A 354 3.67 -21.56 3.86
N ILE A 355 4.58 -21.33 4.81
CA ILE A 355 5.02 -22.34 5.79
C ILE A 355 3.82 -23.01 6.49
N PRO A 356 2.79 -22.30 7.00
CA PRO A 356 1.65 -22.95 7.64
C PRO A 356 0.90 -23.94 6.72
N ARG A 357 0.83 -23.67 5.41
CA ARG A 357 0.19 -24.55 4.43
C ARG A 357 1.07 -25.76 4.10
N VAL A 358 2.39 -25.57 4.02
CA VAL A 358 3.35 -26.66 3.88
C VAL A 358 3.23 -27.63 5.06
N LEU A 359 3.23 -27.12 6.29
CA LEU A 359 3.07 -27.95 7.50
C LEU A 359 1.74 -28.70 7.52
N ALA A 360 0.64 -28.05 7.13
CA ALA A 360 -0.66 -28.70 7.04
C ALA A 360 -0.66 -29.88 6.05
N LYS A 361 0.09 -29.75 4.95
CA LYS A 361 0.21 -30.81 3.96
C LYS A 361 1.08 -31.97 4.47
N VAL A 362 2.19 -31.69 5.15
CA VAL A 362 3.01 -32.72 5.82
C VAL A 362 2.21 -33.48 6.90
N GLU A 363 1.30 -32.81 7.61
CA GLU A 363 0.40 -33.46 8.58
C GLU A 363 -0.59 -34.43 7.92
N GLN A 364 -0.99 -34.17 6.67
CA GLN A 364 -2.05 -34.92 5.96
C GLN A 364 -1.51 -36.04 5.07
N GLU A 365 -0.30 -35.90 4.53
CA GLU A 365 0.25 -36.75 3.48
C GLU A 365 1.54 -37.46 3.92
N ASP A 366 1.77 -38.68 3.44
CA ASP A 366 2.92 -39.49 3.86
C ASP A 366 4.19 -39.05 3.13
N CYS A 367 4.90 -38.06 3.66
CA CYS A 367 6.09 -37.49 3.01
C CYS A 367 7.24 -37.24 3.99
N LYS A 368 8.44 -36.99 3.44
CA LYS A 368 9.62 -36.51 4.16
C LYS A 368 10.11 -35.23 3.49
N ILE A 369 10.09 -34.11 4.20
CA ILE A 369 10.44 -32.80 3.63
C ILE A 369 11.67 -32.23 4.33
N LEU A 370 12.67 -31.81 3.55
CA LEU A 370 13.76 -30.95 3.99
C LEU A 370 13.31 -29.49 3.78
N LEU A 371 12.72 -28.91 4.81
CA LEU A 371 12.17 -27.56 4.78
C LEU A 371 13.23 -26.54 5.22
N ILE A 372 13.49 -25.54 4.40
CA ILE A 372 14.25 -24.36 4.81
C ILE A 372 13.28 -23.34 5.38
N ALA A 373 13.42 -23.06 6.68
CA ALA A 373 12.58 -22.09 7.39
C ALA A 373 13.37 -21.39 8.51
N PRO A 374 13.00 -20.15 8.86
CA PRO A 374 13.68 -19.42 9.93
C PRO A 374 13.44 -20.04 11.31
N PHE A 375 14.44 -19.98 12.19
CA PHE A 375 14.29 -20.35 13.60
C PHE A 375 13.57 -19.24 14.38
N TRP A 376 12.23 -19.20 14.31
CA TRP A 376 11.41 -18.17 14.98
C TRP A 376 10.41 -18.79 15.98
N PRO A 377 10.82 -19.04 17.25
CA PRO A 377 9.97 -19.70 18.25
C PRO A 377 8.66 -18.98 18.58
N ARG A 378 8.59 -17.66 18.34
CA ARG A 378 7.40 -16.84 18.61
C ARG A 378 6.33 -16.94 17.52
N GLN A 379 6.59 -17.62 16.41
CA GLN A 379 5.62 -17.75 15.32
C GLN A 379 4.55 -18.80 15.65
N PRO A 380 3.26 -18.57 15.32
CA PRO A 380 2.17 -19.50 15.62
C PRO A 380 2.35 -20.90 15.02
N TRP A 381 3.06 -21.01 13.90
CA TRP A 381 3.32 -22.29 13.22
C TRP A 381 4.49 -23.08 13.80
N PHE A 382 5.35 -22.46 14.62
CA PHE A 382 6.56 -23.08 15.13
C PHE A 382 6.28 -24.35 15.97
N PRO A 383 5.29 -24.39 16.89
CA PRO A 383 4.95 -25.60 17.63
C PRO A 383 4.42 -26.75 16.76
N ARG A 384 3.86 -26.45 15.59
CA ARG A 384 3.43 -27.49 14.62
C ARG A 384 4.63 -28.08 13.92
N LEU A 385 5.58 -27.23 13.51
CA LEU A 385 6.84 -27.65 12.91
C LEU A 385 7.61 -28.60 13.84
N THR A 386 7.73 -28.26 15.13
CA THR A 386 8.46 -29.11 16.09
C THR A 386 7.78 -30.46 16.34
N LYS A 387 6.45 -30.54 16.21
CA LYS A 387 5.73 -31.82 16.32
C LYS A 387 6.01 -32.77 15.16
N LEU A 388 6.37 -32.25 13.99
CA LEU A 388 6.65 -33.03 12.78
C LEU A 388 8.12 -33.41 12.62
N LEU A 389 8.98 -33.03 13.55
CA LEU A 389 10.42 -33.30 13.47
C LEU A 389 10.73 -34.80 13.49
N VAL A 390 11.57 -35.22 12.55
CA VAL A 390 12.11 -36.59 12.49
C VAL A 390 13.63 -36.64 12.36
N HIS A 391 14.30 -35.49 12.48
CA HIS A 391 15.76 -35.37 12.51
C HIS A 391 16.16 -34.12 13.28
N ARG A 392 17.41 -34.06 13.76
CA ARG A 392 17.96 -32.84 14.37
C ARG A 392 17.97 -31.70 13.34
N PRO A 393 17.47 -30.50 13.67
CA PRO A 393 17.56 -29.35 12.78
C PRO A 393 19.02 -29.00 12.48
N VAL A 394 19.30 -28.53 11.27
CA VAL A 394 20.64 -28.11 10.86
C VAL A 394 20.62 -26.60 10.63
N ILE A 395 21.32 -25.85 11.47
CA ILE A 395 21.48 -24.40 11.31
C ILE A 395 22.40 -24.15 10.12
N LEU A 396 21.96 -23.29 9.20
CA LEU A 396 22.75 -22.93 8.04
C LEU A 396 23.89 -21.97 8.42
N PRO A 397 25.02 -21.98 7.70
CA PRO A 397 26.16 -21.12 8.04
C PRO A 397 25.78 -19.64 7.93
N GLN A 398 26.23 -18.83 8.89
CA GLN A 398 26.07 -17.38 8.83
C GLN A 398 27.05 -16.79 7.83
N ARG A 399 26.53 -16.48 6.63
CA ARG A 399 27.29 -15.84 5.57
C ARG A 399 26.46 -14.74 4.92
N ALA A 400 27.09 -13.61 4.63
CA ALA A 400 26.45 -12.51 3.90
C ALA A 400 25.94 -12.92 2.51
N ASP A 401 26.50 -13.99 1.95
CA ASP A 401 26.23 -14.44 0.59
C ASP A 401 25.35 -15.69 0.51
N ILE A 402 24.80 -16.16 1.63
CA ILE A 402 24.01 -17.40 1.71
C ILE A 402 22.74 -17.36 0.84
N LEU A 403 22.12 -16.19 0.73
CA LEU A 403 20.93 -15.96 -0.08
C LEU A 403 21.26 -14.98 -1.20
N PHE A 404 20.92 -15.37 -2.43
CA PHE A 404 21.05 -14.52 -3.60
C PHE A 404 19.86 -14.69 -4.54
N GLN A 405 19.73 -13.80 -5.51
CA GLN A 405 18.76 -13.92 -6.59
C GLN A 405 19.44 -14.25 -7.92
N PRO A 406 19.07 -15.35 -8.59
CA PRO A 406 19.72 -15.78 -9.83
C PRO A 406 19.60 -14.78 -10.99
N SER A 407 18.45 -14.12 -11.10
CA SER A 407 18.17 -13.17 -12.20
C SER A 407 18.96 -11.87 -12.10
N SER A 408 19.25 -11.41 -10.87
CA SER A 408 19.87 -10.11 -10.59
C SER A 408 21.29 -10.20 -10.01
N GLY A 409 21.69 -11.38 -9.52
CA GLY A 409 22.93 -11.59 -8.75
C GLY A 409 22.93 -10.93 -7.36
N PHE A 410 21.79 -10.36 -6.94
CA PHE A 410 21.69 -9.57 -5.70
C PHE A 410 21.79 -10.47 -4.47
N LEU A 411 22.60 -10.09 -3.49
CA LEU A 411 22.73 -10.78 -2.20
C LEU A 411 21.69 -10.23 -1.22
N HIS A 412 21.12 -11.09 -0.37
CA HIS A 412 20.19 -10.64 0.67
C HIS A 412 20.88 -9.64 1.61
N PRO A 413 20.24 -8.51 1.98
CA PRO A 413 20.91 -7.44 2.72
C PRO A 413 21.22 -7.80 4.18
N ALA A 414 20.41 -8.66 4.79
CA ALA A 414 20.59 -9.13 6.18
C ALA A 414 20.14 -10.59 6.34
N PRO A 415 20.88 -11.57 5.77
CA PRO A 415 20.48 -12.97 5.83
C PRO A 415 20.64 -13.58 7.24
N GLU A 416 21.48 -12.96 8.07
CA GLU A 416 21.76 -13.41 9.44
C GLU A 416 20.53 -13.29 10.36
N ASP A 417 19.71 -12.25 10.17
CA ASP A 417 18.48 -12.00 10.93
C ASP A 417 17.41 -13.09 10.71
N LEU A 418 17.51 -13.84 9.60
CA LEU A 418 16.56 -14.89 9.28
C LEU A 418 16.81 -16.16 10.11
N HIS A 419 18.04 -16.36 10.61
CA HIS A 419 18.42 -17.58 11.32
C HIS A 419 17.94 -18.86 10.60
N LEU A 420 18.24 -18.97 9.30
CA LEU A 420 17.75 -20.06 8.47
C LEU A 420 18.23 -21.41 9.00
N THR A 421 17.29 -22.35 9.06
CA THR A 421 17.51 -23.71 9.54
C THR A 421 16.86 -24.69 8.58
N CYS A 422 17.53 -25.81 8.33
CA CYS A 422 16.95 -26.95 7.65
C CYS A 422 16.22 -27.84 8.67
N TRP A 423 14.94 -28.07 8.43
CA TRP A 423 14.05 -28.86 9.27
C TRP A 423 13.62 -30.10 8.50
N VAL A 424 13.87 -31.29 9.05
CA VAL A 424 13.43 -32.55 8.43
C VAL A 424 12.11 -32.98 9.06
N LEU A 425 11.05 -32.96 8.24
CA LEU A 425 9.68 -33.10 8.71
C LEU A 425 9.01 -34.32 8.10
N SER A 426 8.25 -35.05 8.91
CA SER A 426 7.37 -36.14 8.46
C SER A 426 6.26 -36.41 9.48
N ARG A 427 5.08 -36.83 9.02
CA ARG A 427 4.02 -37.37 9.89
C ARG A 427 4.26 -38.81 10.34
N ASN A 428 5.28 -39.50 9.81
CA ASN A 428 5.52 -40.91 10.12
C ASN A 428 5.82 -41.10 11.63
N PRO A 429 4.94 -41.76 12.40
CA PRO A 429 5.08 -41.87 13.84
C PRO A 429 6.28 -42.73 14.26
N SER A 430 6.67 -43.70 13.42
CA SER A 430 7.83 -44.56 13.66
C SER A 430 9.13 -43.78 13.49
N ALA A 431 9.24 -42.99 12.41
CA ALA A 431 10.40 -42.11 12.19
C ALA A 431 10.55 -41.08 13.32
N ARG A 432 9.43 -40.48 13.75
CA ARG A 432 9.42 -39.56 14.89
C ARG A 432 9.83 -40.24 16.19
N ARG A 433 9.33 -41.45 16.46
CA ARG A 433 9.70 -42.19 17.68
C ARG A 433 11.18 -42.58 17.67
N ALA A 434 11.70 -43.04 16.53
CA ALA A 434 13.13 -43.33 16.36
C ALA A 434 13.98 -42.10 16.67
N PHE A 435 13.62 -40.96 16.06
CA PHE A 435 14.27 -39.68 16.32
C PHE A 435 14.24 -39.29 17.80
N LEU A 436 13.07 -39.36 18.46
CA LEU A 436 12.96 -39.03 19.89
C LEU A 436 13.79 -39.96 20.78
N ASN A 437 13.96 -41.23 20.42
CA ASN A 437 14.80 -42.18 21.16
C ASN A 437 16.29 -41.89 21.00
N GLU A 438 16.72 -41.30 19.87
CA GLU A 438 18.10 -40.86 19.64
C GLU A 438 18.46 -39.58 20.42
N LEU A 439 17.46 -38.84 20.89
CA LEU A 439 17.64 -37.72 21.79
C LEU A 439 17.82 -38.25 23.23
N ARG A 440 19.07 -38.59 23.62
CA ARG A 440 19.36 -38.90 25.03
C ARG A 440 18.93 -37.74 25.95
N PRO A 441 18.37 -38.00 27.14
CA PRO A 441 18.17 -36.96 28.14
C PRO A 441 19.52 -36.35 28.51
N LEU A 442 19.63 -35.02 28.46
CA LEU A 442 20.74 -34.33 29.11
C LEU A 442 20.68 -34.69 30.61
N GLN A 443 21.68 -35.43 31.11
CA GLN A 443 21.84 -35.57 32.55
C GLN A 443 22.16 -34.18 33.13
N PRO A 444 21.49 -33.75 34.21
CA PRO A 444 21.83 -32.48 34.85
C PRO A 444 23.26 -32.55 35.38
N ALA A 445 24.11 -31.61 34.96
CA ALA A 445 25.38 -31.38 35.62
C ALA A 445 25.09 -30.91 37.06
N ALA A 446 25.88 -31.40 38.03
CA ALA A 446 25.68 -31.15 39.46
C ALA A 446 25.74 -29.67 39.88
N ASP A 447 26.09 -28.76 38.97
CA ASP A 447 26.32 -27.35 39.27
C ASP A 447 25.34 -26.44 38.50
N GLY A 448 24.03 -26.58 38.71
CA GLY A 448 22.99 -25.52 38.60
C GLY A 448 22.90 -24.61 37.34
N ASN A 449 23.74 -24.79 36.32
CA ASN A 449 23.87 -23.92 35.16
C ASN A 449 23.52 -24.72 33.91
N LEU A 450 22.30 -24.51 33.41
CA LEU A 450 21.90 -24.93 32.07
C LEU A 450 22.54 -24.01 31.03
N GLN A 451 23.85 -24.17 30.77
CA GLN A 451 24.46 -23.67 29.53
C GLN A 451 24.44 -24.78 28.49
N GLY A 452 23.38 -24.81 27.67
CA GLY A 452 23.34 -25.62 26.46
C GLY A 452 24.34 -25.07 25.43
N LYS A 453 25.59 -25.55 25.44
CA LYS A 453 26.55 -25.26 24.36
C LYS A 453 26.02 -25.86 23.06
N PHE A 454 26.02 -25.07 21.98
CA PHE A 454 25.91 -25.60 20.61
C PHE A 454 26.98 -26.68 20.43
N THR A 455 26.58 -27.87 20.01
CA THR A 455 27.56 -28.91 19.65
C THR A 455 27.98 -28.66 18.22
N THR A 456 29.18 -28.12 18.03
CA THR A 456 29.87 -28.19 16.74
C THR A 456 30.11 -29.66 16.46
N VAL A 457 29.41 -30.21 15.47
CA VAL A 457 29.66 -31.59 15.05
C VAL A 457 30.89 -31.56 14.16
N ASP A 458 31.95 -32.26 14.57
CA ASP A 458 33.18 -32.36 13.78
C ASP A 458 32.97 -33.36 12.64
N TYR A 459 32.75 -32.82 11.44
CA TYR A 459 32.45 -33.59 10.22
C TYR A 459 33.70 -33.96 9.41
N THR A 460 34.91 -33.74 9.94
CA THR A 460 36.17 -34.12 9.27
C THR A 460 36.29 -35.62 8.97
N ILE A 461 35.45 -36.45 9.61
CA ILE A 461 35.49 -37.92 9.51
C ILE A 461 34.82 -38.45 8.22
N PHE A 462 34.01 -37.64 7.49
CA PHE A 462 33.13 -38.17 6.45
C PHE A 462 33.30 -37.66 5.01
N THR A 463 34.14 -36.67 4.67
CA THR A 463 34.61 -36.40 3.27
C THR A 463 35.59 -35.21 3.16
N ASN A 464 36.41 -35.20 2.11
CA ASN A 464 37.40 -34.15 1.77
C ASN A 464 36.81 -32.81 1.27
N VAL A 465 35.51 -32.56 1.42
CA VAL A 465 34.86 -31.32 0.96
C VAL A 465 33.73 -30.94 1.92
N VAL A 466 34.01 -30.13 2.94
CA VAL A 466 32.96 -29.50 3.75
C VAL A 466 33.33 -28.05 4.07
N GLU A 467 32.39 -27.13 3.84
CA GLU A 467 32.49 -25.74 4.27
C GLU A 467 32.42 -25.66 5.82
N PRO A 468 33.30 -24.88 6.48
CA PRO A 468 33.23 -24.70 7.92
C PRO A 468 31.97 -23.88 8.29
N GLY A 469 31.03 -24.44 9.07
CA GLY A 469 29.97 -23.63 9.71
C GLY A 469 28.56 -24.22 9.87
N LEU A 470 28.27 -25.46 9.46
CA LEU A 470 26.97 -26.10 9.77
C LEU A 470 26.92 -26.54 11.25
N CYS A 471 25.92 -26.06 11.99
CA CYS A 471 25.78 -26.31 13.44
C CYS A 471 24.43 -26.98 13.77
N VAL A 472 24.39 -27.75 14.86
CA VAL A 472 23.15 -28.35 15.37
C VAL A 472 22.72 -27.59 16.63
N PRO A 473 21.46 -27.10 16.72
CA PRO A 473 20.99 -26.45 17.94
C PRO A 473 20.87 -27.45 19.09
N PRO A 474 21.12 -27.03 20.35
CA PRO A 474 20.65 -27.78 21.50
C PRO A 474 19.12 -27.77 21.48
N ILE A 475 18.51 -28.94 21.33
CA ILE A 475 17.05 -29.07 21.37
C ILE A 475 16.62 -28.88 22.83
N LEU A 476 16.05 -27.71 23.13
CA LEU A 476 15.20 -27.52 24.31
C LEU A 476 13.86 -28.21 24.00
N LEU A 477 13.66 -29.40 24.56
CA LEU A 477 12.34 -30.00 24.72
C LEU A 477 11.83 -29.66 26.12
#